data_AF-W1Y3E3-F1
#
_entry.id   AF-W1Y3E3-F1
#
_cell.length_a   1.000
_cell.length_b   1.000
_cell.length_c   1.000
_cell.angle_alpha   90.00
_cell.angle_beta   90.00
_cell.angle_gamma   90.00
#
_symmetry.space_group_name_H-M   'P 1'
#
loop_
_entity.id
_entity.type
_entity.pdbx_description
1 polymer ?
#
loop_
_entity_poly.entity_id
_entity_poly.type
_entity_poly.pdbx_seq_one_letter_code
_entity_poly.pdbx_strand_id
1 'polypeptide(L)'
;LQIDTTNILFICGGAFDGMDKAITKRTAKKTLGFGADVQRKEERNVSAILKDVVPEDLLKFGLIPEFIGRLPVMVTLDQLDRDALIQILTKPKNALTKQYEKI
;
A
#
# COMPACT_ATOMS: atom_id res chain seq x y z
N LEU A 1 -27.56 3.37 -25.67
CA LEU A 1 -26.61 2.26 -25.84
C LEU A 1 -26.10 1.87 -24.46
N GLN A 2 -26.48 0.70 -23.95
CA GLN A 2 -25.89 0.14 -22.75
C GLN A 2 -24.64 -0.64 -23.15
N ILE A 3 -23.54 -0.43 -22.45
CA ILE A 3 -22.28 -1.14 -22.67
C ILE A 3 -22.15 -2.16 -21.55
N ASP A 4 -21.94 -3.42 -21.91
CA ASP A 4 -21.63 -4.49 -20.97
C ASP A 4 -20.20 -4.32 -20.46
N THR A 5 -20.03 -4.34 -19.13
CA THR A 5 -18.74 -4.15 -18.45
C THR A 5 -18.18 -5.45 -17.87
N THR A 6 -18.83 -6.60 -18.11
CA THR A 6 -18.47 -7.91 -17.52
C THR A 6 -17.01 -8.31 -17.75
N ASN A 7 -16.46 -7.97 -18.92
CA ASN A 7 -15.08 -8.32 -19.29
C ASN A 7 -14.08 -7.15 -19.21
N ILE A 8 -14.47 -6.03 -18.60
CA ILE A 8 -13.57 -4.90 -18.39
C ILE A 8 -12.71 -5.19 -17.15
N LEU A 9 -11.39 -5.09 -17.29
CA LEU A 9 -10.48 -5.15 -16.16
C LEU A 9 -10.54 -3.84 -15.37
N PHE A 10 -10.84 -3.95 -14.08
CA PHE A 10 -10.81 -2.81 -13.17
C PHE A 10 -9.55 -2.85 -12.30
N ILE A 11 -8.80 -1.75 -12.30
CA ILE A 11 -7.67 -1.52 -11.39
C ILE A 11 -8.01 -0.28 -10.56
N CYS A 12 -8.22 -0.48 -9.26
CA CYS A 12 -8.48 0.58 -8.30
C CYS A 12 -7.22 0.80 -7.46
N GLY A 13 -6.72 2.04 -7.41
CA GLY A 13 -5.54 2.41 -6.63
C GLY A 13 -5.80 3.67 -5.81
N GLY A 14 -5.09 3.79 -4.68
CA GLY A 14 -5.23 4.93 -3.78
C GLY A 14 -4.14 4.94 -2.70
N ALA A 15 -4.01 6.07 -2.00
CA ALA A 15 -3.16 6.20 -0.83
C ALA A 15 -4.03 6.03 0.43
N PHE A 16 -3.71 5.03 1.24
CA PHE A 16 -4.48 4.66 2.43
C PHE A 16 -3.70 5.04 3.70
N ASP A 17 -3.73 6.34 4.05
CA ASP A 17 -2.99 6.84 5.22
C ASP A 17 -3.50 6.23 6.53
N GLY A 18 -2.60 5.74 7.37
CA GLY A 18 -2.94 5.06 8.62
C GLY A 18 -3.39 3.61 8.49
N MET A 19 -3.37 3.03 7.28
CA MET A 19 -3.63 1.60 7.06
C MET A 19 -2.62 0.72 7.82
N ASP A 20 -1.36 1.14 7.86
CA ASP A 20 -0.29 0.51 8.64
C ASP A 20 -0.66 0.36 10.12
N LYS A 21 -1.36 1.36 10.70
CA LYS A 21 -1.84 1.33 12.09
C LYS A 21 -2.96 0.31 12.27
N ALA A 22 -3.89 0.23 11.30
CA ALA A 22 -4.98 -0.74 11.33
C ALA A 22 -4.44 -2.18 11.30
N ILE A 23 -3.51 -2.46 10.38
CA ILE A 23 -2.83 -3.75 10.25
C ILE A 23 -2.04 -4.06 11.51
N THR A 24 -1.22 -3.11 11.98
CA THR A 24 -0.42 -3.26 13.20
C THR A 24 -1.29 -3.58 14.40
N LYS A 25 -2.45 -2.93 14.56
CA LYS A 25 -3.35 -3.19 15.69
C LYS A 25 -3.92 -4.61 15.66
N ARG A 26 -4.08 -5.19 14.47
CA ARG A 26 -4.50 -6.59 14.27
C ARG A 26 -3.35 -7.57 14.52
N THR A 27 -2.14 -7.27 14.06
CA THR A 27 -0.99 -8.19 14.10
C THR A 27 -0.18 -8.11 15.40
N ALA A 28 -0.20 -6.98 16.10
CA ALA A 28 0.57 -6.79 17.33
C ALA A 28 0.01 -7.64 18.48
N LYS A 29 0.85 -8.52 19.02
CA LYS A 29 0.58 -9.21 20.29
C LYS A 29 0.68 -8.20 21.43
N LYS A 30 -0.41 -7.95 22.14
CA LYS A 30 -0.39 -7.16 23.38
C LYS A 30 0.22 -8.01 24.49
N THR A 31 1.52 -7.91 24.70
CA THR A 31 2.18 -8.54 25.85
C THR A 31 2.14 -7.55 27.02
N LEU A 32 1.29 -7.81 28.01
CA LEU A 32 1.22 -7.03 29.25
C LEU A 32 1.95 -7.81 30.35
N GLY A 33 3.05 -7.28 30.92
CA GLY A 33 3.78 -7.92 32.01
C GLY A 33 5.22 -7.43 32.15
N PHE A 34 5.78 -7.54 33.36
CA PHE A 34 7.20 -7.26 33.62
C PHE A 34 8.06 -8.24 32.80
N GLY A 35 8.79 -7.74 31.80
CA GLY A 35 9.55 -8.57 30.84
C GLY A 35 8.89 -8.74 29.46
N ALA A 36 7.78 -8.05 29.19
CA ALA A 36 7.22 -7.99 27.84
C ALA A 36 8.23 -7.37 26.86
N ASP A 37 8.44 -8.05 25.73
CA ASP A 37 9.23 -7.53 24.61
C ASP A 37 8.49 -6.31 24.00
N VAL A 38 8.81 -5.12 24.51
CA VAL A 38 8.29 -3.86 24.00
C VAL A 38 9.00 -3.58 22.68
N GLN A 39 8.47 -4.15 21.60
CA GLN A 39 8.90 -3.89 20.23
C GLN A 39 8.92 -2.37 20.02
N ARG A 40 10.13 -1.78 19.93
CA ARG A 40 10.35 -0.34 19.74
C ARG A 40 9.59 0.13 18.50
N LYS A 41 8.98 1.30 18.62
CA LYS A 41 8.10 1.91 17.61
C LYS A 41 8.85 2.37 16.34
N GLU A 42 10.18 2.42 16.39
CA GLU A 42 11.02 3.19 15.46
C GLU A 42 11.51 2.42 14.22
N GLU A 43 11.39 1.09 14.17
CA GLU A 43 11.87 0.28 13.03
C GLU A 43 10.75 -0.52 12.34
N ARG A 44 9.58 0.09 12.15
CA ARG A 44 8.50 -0.56 11.41
C ARG A 44 8.60 -0.20 9.94
N ASN A 45 9.11 -1.14 9.14
CA ASN A 45 9.06 -1.08 7.69
C ASN A 45 7.59 -1.05 7.24
N VAL A 46 7.09 0.14 6.91
CA VAL A 46 5.69 0.36 6.52
C VAL A 46 5.32 -0.48 5.31
N SER A 47 6.22 -0.58 4.33
CA SER A 47 6.00 -1.39 3.12
C SER A 47 5.85 -2.87 3.46
N ALA A 48 6.61 -3.40 4.43
CA ALA A 48 6.43 -4.77 4.90
C ALA A 48 5.08 -4.95 5.61
N ILE A 49 4.66 -4.01 6.45
CA ILE A 49 3.35 -4.07 7.14
C ILE A 49 2.21 -4.06 6.14
N LEU A 50 2.27 -3.20 5.13
CA LEU A 50 1.22 -3.10 4.11
C LEU A 50 1.06 -4.40 3.31
N LYS A 51 2.11 -5.21 3.15
CA LYS A 51 2.02 -6.52 2.47
C LYS A 51 1.12 -7.52 3.20
N ASP A 52 0.89 -7.33 4.50
CA ASP A 52 0.02 -8.17 5.31
C ASP A 52 -1.45 -7.72 5.31
N VAL A 53 -1.84 -6.76 4.45
CA VAL A 53 -3.20 -6.23 4.39
C VAL A 53 -4.22 -7.33 4.07
N VAL A 54 -5.35 -7.33 4.79
CA VAL A 54 -6.49 -8.23 4.54
C VAL A 54 -7.78 -7.44 4.37
N PRO A 55 -8.86 -8.04 3.81
CA PRO A 55 -10.13 -7.34 3.58
C PRO A 55 -10.74 -6.72 4.85
N GLU A 56 -10.53 -7.33 6.02
CA GLU A 56 -11.00 -6.81 7.31
C GLU A 56 -10.36 -5.45 7.66
N ASP A 57 -9.11 -5.22 7.25
CA ASP A 57 -8.42 -3.94 7.48
C ASP A 57 -9.05 -2.83 6.61
N LEU A 58 -9.43 -3.14 5.38
CA LEU A 58 -10.15 -2.22 4.49
C LEU A 58 -11.54 -1.87 5.01
N LEU A 59 -12.24 -2.83 5.62
CA LEU A 59 -13.53 -2.60 6.27
C LEU A 59 -13.37 -1.65 7.47
N LYS A 60 -12.37 -1.90 8.34
CA LYS A 60 -12.04 -1.02 9.48
C LYS A 60 -11.60 0.38 9.03
N PHE A 61 -10.98 0.48 7.86
CA PHE A 61 -10.61 1.73 7.24
C PHE A 61 -11.82 2.54 6.73
N GLY A 62 -12.95 1.87 6.45
CA GLY A 62 -14.21 2.50 6.07
C GLY A 62 -14.74 2.13 4.70
N LEU A 63 -14.13 1.15 4.00
CA LEU A 63 -14.69 0.63 2.76
C LEU A 63 -15.85 -0.34 3.06
N ILE A 64 -16.88 -0.29 2.22
CA ILE A 64 -18.05 -1.17 2.37
C ILE A 64 -17.74 -2.61 1.87
N PRO A 65 -18.33 -3.65 2.49
CA PRO A 65 -18.06 -5.05 2.14
C PRO A 65 -18.35 -5.40 0.68
N GLU A 66 -19.42 -4.85 0.10
CA GLU A 66 -19.85 -5.12 -1.27
C GLU A 66 -18.82 -4.63 -2.30
N PHE A 67 -18.14 -3.52 -1.98
CA PHE A 67 -17.10 -2.96 -2.83
C PHE A 67 -15.81 -3.77 -2.71
N ILE A 68 -15.41 -4.13 -1.49
CA ILE A 68 -14.23 -4.99 -1.25
C ILE A 68 -14.42 -6.35 -1.92
N GLY A 69 -15.62 -6.93 -1.88
CA GLY A 69 -15.94 -8.21 -2.52
C GLY A 69 -15.79 -8.22 -4.05
N ARG A 70 -15.79 -7.05 -4.70
CA ARG A 70 -15.52 -6.91 -6.13
C ARG A 70 -14.03 -6.79 -6.46
N LEU A 71 -13.16 -6.69 -5.45
CA LEU A 71 -11.72 -6.51 -5.58
C LEU A 71 -10.97 -7.70 -4.96
N PRO A 72 -10.97 -8.88 -5.61
CA PRO A 72 -10.39 -10.11 -5.04
C PRO A 72 -8.86 -10.09 -4.99
N VAL A 73 -8.21 -9.18 -5.74
CA VAL A 73 -6.76 -9.06 -5.81
C VAL A 73 -6.35 -7.73 -5.19
N MET A 74 -5.44 -7.80 -4.22
CA MET A 74 -4.85 -6.64 -3.56
C MET A 74 -3.34 -6.68 -3.75
N VAL A 75 -2.75 -5.52 -4.06
CA VAL A 75 -1.31 -5.35 -4.24
C VAL A 75 -0.91 -4.07 -3.52
N THR A 76 0.24 -4.11 -2.84
CA THR A 76 0.82 -2.93 -2.18
C THR A 76 2.11 -2.51 -2.87
N LEU A 77 2.40 -1.22 -2.79
CA LEU A 77 3.59 -0.62 -3.38
C LEU A 77 4.63 -0.37 -2.28
N ASP A 78 5.89 -0.62 -2.60
CA ASP A 78 7.00 -0.28 -1.73
C ASP A 78 7.25 1.24 -1.75
N GLN A 79 7.73 1.79 -0.63
CA GLN A 79 8.13 3.20 -0.57
C GLN A 79 9.35 3.43 -1.45
N LEU A 80 9.43 4.62 -2.04
CA LEU A 80 10.56 5.01 -2.87
C LEU A 80 11.78 5.29 -1.99
N ASP A 81 12.85 4.55 -2.23
CA ASP A 81 14.16 4.85 -1.67
C ASP A 81 14.97 5.77 -2.61
N ARG A 82 16.17 6.16 -2.15
CA ARG A 82 17.07 7.03 -2.91
C ARG A 82 17.42 6.43 -4.28
N ASP A 83 17.68 5.13 -4.35
CA ASP A 83 18.11 4.49 -5.57
C ASP A 83 16.95 4.39 -6.57
N ALA A 84 15.74 4.10 -6.10
CA ALA A 84 14.51 4.16 -6.87
C ALA A 84 14.27 5.56 -7.45
N LEU A 85 14.48 6.62 -6.67
CA LEU A 85 14.37 8.00 -7.15
C LEU A 85 15.40 8.31 -8.26
N ILE A 86 16.66 7.88 -8.08
CA ILE A 86 17.69 8.02 -9.14
C ILE A 86 17.26 7.28 -10.40
N GLN A 87 16.71 6.06 -10.27
CA GLN A 87 16.21 5.31 -11.41
C GLN A 87 15.04 6.01 -12.11
N ILE A 88 14.08 6.56 -11.36
CA ILE A 88 12.94 7.32 -11.91
C ILE A 88 13.43 8.56 -12.67
N LEU A 89 14.45 9.25 -12.15
CA LEU A 89 14.99 10.46 -12.77
C LEU A 89 15.78 10.20 -14.05
N THR A 90 16.32 8.98 -14.25
CA THR A 90 17.30 8.70 -15.32
C THR A 90 16.89 7.60 -16.30
N LYS A 91 16.22 6.54 -15.86
CA LYS A 91 15.95 5.34 -16.68
C LYS A 91 14.71 5.44 -17.59
N PRO A 92 13.51 5.84 -17.11
CA PRO A 92 12.29 5.72 -17.92
C PRO A 92 12.36 6.55 -19.20
N LYS A 93 11.51 6.21 -20.19
CA LYS A 93 11.47 6.92 -21.47
C LYS A 93 11.12 8.40 -21.30
N ASN A 94 10.25 8.69 -20.32
CA ASN A 94 9.80 10.01 -19.92
C ASN A 94 10.53 10.53 -18.66
N ALA A 95 11.76 10.07 -18.39
CA ALA A 95 12.57 10.55 -17.26
C ALA A 95 12.82 12.06 -17.32
N LEU A 96 12.87 12.72 -16.15
CA LEU A 96 13.00 14.18 -16.05
C LEU A 96 14.30 14.69 -16.67
N THR A 97 15.44 14.00 -16.44
CA THR A 97 16.72 14.41 -17.04
C THR A 97 16.67 14.42 -18.56
N LYS A 98 16.06 13.39 -19.17
CA LYS A 98 15.86 13.29 -20.63
C LYS A 98 14.91 14.35 -21.19
N GLN A 99 14.00 14.88 -20.37
CA GLN A 99 13.12 15.98 -20.78
C GLN A 99 13.91 17.30 -20.82
N TYR A 100 14.74 17.56 -19.81
CA TYR A 100 15.58 18.77 -19.77
C TYR A 100 16.72 18.76 -20.79
N GLU A 101 17.29 17.61 -21.13
CA GLU A 101 18.31 17.50 -22.19
C GLU A 101 17.77 17.84 -23.59
N LYS A 102 16.45 17.78 -23.80
CA LYS A 102 15.81 18.07 -25.08
C LYS A 102 15.40 19.53 -25.25
N ILE A 103 15.50 20.33 -24.19
CA ILE A 103 15.23 21.77 -24.18
C ILE A 103 16.52 22.49 -24.55
#